data_AF-A0A5A9NJ61-F1
#
_entry.id   AF-A0A5A9NJ61-F1
#
_cell.length_a   1.000
_cell.length_b   1.000
_cell.length_c   1.000
_cell.angle_alpha   90.00
_cell.angle_beta   90.00
_cell.angle_gamma   90.00
#
_symmetry.space_group_name_H-M   'P 1'
#
loop_
_entity.id
_entity.type
_entity.pdbx_description
1 polymer ?
#
loop_
_entity_poly.entity_id
_entity_poly.type
_entity_poly.pdbx_seq_one_letter_code
_entity_poly.pdbx_strand_id
1 'polypeptide(L)'
;MTQNIFRKMNKNEQAELLKNKFEEAARESVDGDLSEFSNRLKNTLKQDYERILDGNSQTGHRKYLRDVYTELFVVENETGGVVNEHEVRQIEINRTAAEDSPIKCSDLFKVQPDTGRQNRKVLTMGIAGVGKTVSVNKFILDWAEGKKNQEIDFIFPLPLRQLNLVQKDYSLMELIHKYFFSSTARPPLLPEEKGKVMFIFDGLDECRFPLSFEQSEKFTDVHEKTTVDVIVTNLIERNLLPSALIWITSRPAAASLIPRDYIDQVTEVRGFNDEQKEKYFTKNSSPEVAEKIMSHIKKSRSLYIMCHIPVFCWISLSVLQPLLARENQNTIPTTLTGMYIYFLLQMQQLTKKYDGAVQSFEGIVLKLGKLAFEQLQKGILIFYKEDLEEYGLDVKEGLIFSGLCTRLFQIEKTVSERGVYSFVHLSVQEFLAALYVFLIYQHKKQNSFLTPSFLEGRKKRKIKCSLLELHETAVRNALQSKNGHLDLLLRFLMGLSLRSNQENLMELLPTLKITSENMERTADYIKMRIVDEESAEKSINLFYCLSELKNDSLQTEIQRFLSKGGTSAKRISSLHWSALLFVLMTSDETQEMFEMQKYGRSYEDLIQFLPVIKYTRRALATEL
;
A
#
# COMPACT_ATOMS: atom_id res chain seq x y z
N MET A 1 -29.25 47.35 -23.72
CA MET A 1 -30.14 48.42 -24.20
C MET A 1 -29.35 49.62 -24.74
N THR A 2 -28.38 50.14 -23.98
CA THR A 2 -27.57 51.32 -24.32
C THR A 2 -26.66 51.15 -25.56
N GLN A 3 -26.05 49.97 -25.77
CA GLN A 3 -25.27 49.66 -26.99
C GLN A 3 -26.09 49.77 -28.28
N ASN A 4 -27.33 49.29 -28.27
CA ASN A 4 -28.22 49.37 -29.43
C ASN A 4 -28.67 50.81 -29.73
N ILE A 5 -28.68 51.68 -28.72
CA ILE A 5 -28.93 53.11 -28.87
C ILE A 5 -27.72 53.79 -29.53
N PHE A 6 -26.49 53.51 -29.09
CA PHE A 6 -25.28 54.06 -29.71
C PHE A 6 -25.06 53.59 -31.16
N ARG A 7 -25.36 52.32 -31.48
CA ARG A 7 -25.35 51.81 -32.87
C ARG A 7 -26.40 52.48 -33.75
N LYS A 8 -27.60 52.76 -33.22
CA LYS A 8 -28.64 53.51 -33.94
C LYS A 8 -28.30 54.99 -34.16
N MET A 9 -27.34 55.54 -33.42
CA MET A 9 -26.86 56.92 -33.55
C MET A 9 -25.57 57.05 -34.39
N ASN A 10 -25.15 56.02 -35.14
CA ASN A 10 -23.89 55.97 -35.91
C ASN A 10 -22.60 56.19 -35.07
N LYS A 11 -22.65 55.97 -33.75
CA LYS A 11 -21.49 56.08 -32.85
C LYS A 11 -20.87 54.72 -32.58
N ASN A 12 -20.37 54.09 -33.64
CA ASN A 12 -19.88 52.70 -33.59
C ASN A 12 -18.65 52.53 -32.68
N GLU A 13 -17.69 53.46 -32.70
CA GLU A 13 -16.52 53.42 -31.79
C GLU A 13 -16.92 53.46 -30.31
N GLN A 14 -17.94 54.24 -29.95
CA GLN A 14 -18.41 54.34 -28.56
C GLN A 14 -19.17 53.09 -28.12
N ALA A 15 -19.89 52.44 -29.04
CA ALA A 15 -20.53 51.17 -28.77
C ALA A 15 -19.51 50.04 -28.57
N GLU A 16 -18.41 50.06 -29.30
CA GLU A 16 -17.30 49.11 -29.20
C GLU A 16 -16.47 49.32 -27.93
N LEU A 17 -16.18 50.58 -27.57
CA LEU A 17 -15.52 50.93 -26.29
C LEU A 17 -16.36 50.51 -25.08
N LEU A 18 -17.69 50.69 -25.14
CA LEU A 18 -18.63 50.20 -24.13
C LEU A 18 -18.64 48.67 -24.08
N LYS A 19 -18.57 47.98 -25.22
CA LYS A 19 -18.48 46.52 -25.27
C LYS A 19 -17.22 46.02 -24.56
N ASN A 20 -16.06 46.58 -24.91
CA ASN A 20 -14.78 46.20 -24.33
C ASN A 20 -14.74 46.47 -22.82
N LYS A 21 -15.27 47.62 -22.35
CA LYS A 21 -15.37 47.92 -20.92
C LYS A 21 -16.30 46.97 -20.16
N PHE A 22 -17.42 46.57 -20.77
CA PHE A 22 -18.32 45.58 -20.17
C PHE A 22 -17.69 44.18 -20.14
N GLU A 23 -16.94 43.80 -21.18
CA GLU A 23 -16.20 42.54 -21.23
C GLU A 23 -15.02 42.52 -20.24
N GLU A 24 -14.29 43.63 -20.08
CA GLU A 24 -13.25 43.80 -19.05
C GLU A 24 -13.84 43.71 -17.64
N ALA A 25 -14.91 44.47 -17.34
CA ALA A 25 -15.56 44.42 -16.04
C ALA A 25 -16.19 43.03 -15.74
N ALA A 26 -16.71 42.35 -16.76
CA ALA A 26 -17.19 40.97 -16.61
C ALA A 26 -16.03 40.00 -16.33
N ARG A 27 -14.90 40.13 -17.03
CA ARG A 27 -13.69 39.34 -16.76
C ARG A 27 -13.15 39.59 -15.35
N GLU A 28 -13.05 40.84 -14.91
CA GLU A 28 -12.61 41.19 -13.55
C GLU A 28 -13.54 40.61 -12.47
N SER A 29 -14.86 40.60 -12.71
CA SER A 29 -15.83 40.00 -11.78
C SER A 29 -15.73 38.47 -11.70
N VAL A 30 -15.50 37.80 -12.85
CA VAL A 30 -15.35 36.34 -12.92
C VAL A 30 -14.00 35.89 -12.34
N ASP A 31 -12.94 36.66 -12.59
CA ASP A 31 -11.59 36.39 -12.07
C ASP A 31 -11.53 36.62 -10.54
N GLY A 32 -12.26 37.62 -10.04
CA GLY A 32 -12.47 37.83 -8.61
C GLY A 32 -13.19 36.66 -7.92
N ASP A 33 -14.28 36.16 -8.52
CA ASP A 33 -15.01 34.99 -8.01
C ASP A 33 -14.14 33.73 -8.04
N LEU A 34 -13.46 33.44 -9.16
CA LEU A 34 -12.54 32.30 -9.33
C LEU A 34 -11.43 32.26 -8.28
N SER A 35 -10.82 33.42 -8.00
CA SER A 35 -9.79 33.57 -6.98
C SER A 35 -10.32 33.28 -5.57
N GLU A 36 -11.52 33.76 -5.23
CA GLU A 36 -12.16 33.44 -3.95
C GLU A 36 -12.42 31.93 -3.83
N PHE A 37 -12.92 31.29 -4.88
CA PHE A 37 -13.17 29.84 -4.91
C PHE A 37 -11.89 29.04 -4.75
N SER A 38 -10.82 29.38 -5.48
CA SER A 38 -9.52 28.70 -5.39
C SER A 38 -8.93 28.83 -3.98
N ASN A 39 -8.99 30.03 -3.38
CA ASN A 39 -8.51 30.26 -2.01
C ASN A 39 -9.30 29.45 -0.97
N ARG A 40 -10.62 29.34 -1.12
CA ARG A 40 -11.46 28.48 -0.26
C ARG A 40 -11.06 27.02 -0.38
N LEU A 41 -10.90 26.52 -1.61
CA LEU A 41 -10.46 25.15 -1.85
C LEU A 41 -9.09 24.88 -1.23
N LYS A 42 -8.11 25.76 -1.46
CA LYS A 42 -6.77 25.66 -0.84
C LYS A 42 -6.86 25.61 0.68
N ASN A 43 -7.69 26.44 1.31
CA ASN A 43 -7.86 26.43 2.76
C ASN A 43 -8.47 25.12 3.28
N THR A 44 -9.50 24.59 2.62
CA THR A 44 -10.12 23.31 2.97
C THR A 44 -9.10 22.18 2.85
N LEU A 45 -8.43 22.04 1.70
CA LEU A 45 -7.44 20.99 1.48
C LEU A 45 -6.22 21.15 2.41
N LYS A 46 -5.80 22.37 2.71
CA LYS A 46 -4.75 22.59 3.70
C LYS A 46 -5.15 22.00 5.06
N GLN A 47 -6.36 22.26 5.55
CA GLN A 47 -6.82 21.72 6.83
C GLN A 47 -6.95 20.19 6.81
N ASP A 48 -7.38 19.62 5.69
CA ASP A 48 -7.56 18.18 5.54
C ASP A 48 -6.24 17.41 5.46
N TYR A 49 -5.24 17.97 4.75
CA TYR A 49 -3.98 17.27 4.42
C TYR A 49 -2.74 17.75 5.21
N GLU A 50 -2.82 18.87 5.95
CA GLU A 50 -1.70 19.38 6.78
C GLU A 50 -1.26 18.37 7.84
N ARG A 51 -2.18 17.52 8.26
CA ARG A 51 -2.09 16.72 9.46
C ARG A 51 -2.41 15.25 9.16
N ILE A 52 -1.43 14.38 9.35
CA ILE A 52 -1.60 12.94 9.18
C ILE A 52 -1.82 12.28 10.55
N LEU A 53 -2.65 11.24 10.57
CA LEU A 53 -2.73 10.33 11.70
C LEU A 53 -1.38 9.61 11.82
N ASP A 54 -0.55 10.07 12.74
CA ASP A 54 0.56 9.26 13.23
C ASP A 54 -0.02 8.22 14.18
N GLY A 55 0.58 7.03 14.20
CA GLY A 55 0.11 5.82 14.87
C GLY A 55 0.05 5.88 16.41
N ASN A 56 -0.39 6.98 17.02
CA ASN A 56 -0.34 7.21 18.45
C ASN A 56 -1.54 8.04 19.00
N SER A 57 -2.27 7.37 19.90
CA SER A 57 -3.08 7.86 21.03
C SER A 57 -4.27 8.83 20.87
N GLN A 58 -5.40 8.35 21.38
CA GLN A 58 -6.36 8.91 22.37
C GLN A 58 -6.93 10.34 22.26
N THR A 59 -6.32 11.30 21.56
CA THR A 59 -6.81 12.70 21.52
C THR A 59 -6.78 13.32 20.11
N GLY A 60 -6.42 12.55 19.09
CA GLY A 60 -6.32 13.09 17.72
C GLY A 60 -5.13 14.03 17.54
N HIS A 61 -4.00 13.77 18.21
CA HIS A 61 -2.74 14.44 17.88
C HIS A 61 -2.27 13.97 16.50
N ARG A 62 -2.76 14.67 15.48
CA ARG A 62 -2.22 14.56 14.14
C ARG A 62 -0.85 15.23 14.11
N LYS A 63 0.17 14.54 13.60
CA LYS A 63 1.46 15.18 13.31
C LYS A 63 1.34 15.98 12.03
N TYR A 64 2.08 17.08 11.95
CA TYR A 64 2.18 17.78 10.68
C TYR A 64 2.87 16.87 9.67
N LEU A 65 2.25 16.69 8.50
CA LEU A 65 2.78 15.84 7.44
C LEU A 65 4.22 16.24 7.09
N ARG A 66 4.53 17.54 7.09
CA ARG A 66 5.87 18.08 6.83
C ARG A 66 6.94 17.58 7.81
N ASP A 67 6.57 17.31 9.06
CA ASP A 67 7.49 16.91 10.13
C ASP A 67 7.83 15.42 10.02
N VAL A 68 6.93 14.60 9.48
CA VAL A 68 7.12 13.14 9.35
C VAL A 68 7.50 12.69 7.95
N TYR A 69 7.18 13.48 6.92
CA TYR A 69 7.40 13.10 5.52
C TYR A 69 8.88 12.92 5.20
N THR A 70 9.20 11.76 4.62
CA THR A 70 10.47 11.47 3.97
C THR A 70 10.18 11.35 2.48
N GLU A 71 10.93 12.07 1.65
CA GLU A 71 10.79 12.04 0.20
C GLU A 71 10.99 10.61 -0.30
N LEU A 72 10.04 10.10 -1.09
CA LEU A 72 10.06 8.74 -1.63
C LEU A 72 10.88 8.67 -2.92
N PHE A 73 11.47 7.51 -3.19
CA PHE A 73 12.12 7.25 -4.47
C PHE A 73 11.07 6.89 -5.53
N VAL A 74 10.91 7.77 -6.53
CA VAL A 74 9.96 7.62 -7.64
C VAL A 74 10.74 7.64 -8.94
N VAL A 75 10.39 6.73 -9.85
CA VAL A 75 11.07 6.55 -11.14
C VAL A 75 10.07 6.53 -12.28
N GLU A 76 10.51 6.86 -13.49
CA GLU A 76 9.74 6.60 -14.70
C GLU A 76 9.68 5.10 -14.96
N ASN A 77 8.51 4.57 -15.30
CA ASN A 77 8.34 3.15 -15.60
C ASN A 77 7.86 2.98 -17.04
N GLU A 78 8.83 2.76 -17.94
CA GLU A 78 8.58 2.60 -19.37
C GLU A 78 7.86 1.29 -19.70
N THR A 79 8.08 0.23 -18.90
CA THR A 79 7.58 -1.12 -19.20
C THR A 79 6.06 -1.27 -19.00
N GLY A 80 5.38 -0.28 -18.41
CA GLY A 80 3.92 -0.32 -18.17
C GLY A 80 3.47 -1.53 -17.35
N GLY A 81 4.38 -2.14 -16.59
CA GLY A 81 4.27 -3.52 -16.11
C GLY A 81 3.07 -3.78 -15.20
N VAL A 82 2.10 -4.53 -15.71
CA VAL A 82 1.07 -5.19 -14.89
C VAL A 82 1.75 -6.31 -14.11
N VAL A 83 2.22 -6.00 -12.90
CA VAL A 83 2.80 -7.00 -12.00
C VAL A 83 1.72 -7.48 -11.03
N ASN A 84 1.18 -8.67 -11.31
CA ASN A 84 0.14 -9.28 -10.48
C ASN A 84 0.70 -10.03 -9.25
N GLU A 85 2.01 -9.96 -9.00
CA GLU A 85 2.65 -10.63 -7.86
C GLU A 85 2.36 -9.92 -6.52
N HIS A 86 2.41 -10.67 -5.43
CA HIS A 86 2.31 -10.15 -4.07
C HIS A 86 3.47 -9.22 -3.74
N GLU A 87 3.22 -8.23 -2.89
CA GLU A 87 4.12 -7.11 -2.62
C GLU A 87 5.46 -7.56 -2.04
N VAL A 88 5.41 -8.57 -1.18
CA VAL A 88 6.59 -9.19 -0.59
C VAL A 88 7.48 -9.83 -1.66
N ARG A 89 6.91 -10.48 -2.67
CA ARG A 89 7.68 -11.04 -3.80
C ARG A 89 8.33 -9.93 -4.63
N GLN A 90 7.59 -8.85 -4.89
CA GLN A 90 8.10 -7.73 -5.67
C GLN A 90 9.29 -7.05 -4.99
N ILE A 91 9.29 -6.95 -3.66
CA ILE A 91 10.43 -6.42 -2.90
C ILE A 91 11.56 -7.44 -2.87
N GLU A 92 11.29 -8.69 -2.52
CA GLU A 92 12.36 -9.69 -2.35
C GLU A 92 13.10 -10.02 -3.65
N ILE A 93 12.43 -9.87 -4.80
CA ILE A 93 12.96 -10.23 -6.11
C ILE A 93 13.19 -8.99 -6.99
N ASN A 94 12.87 -7.78 -6.53
CA ASN A 94 13.12 -6.47 -7.14
C ASN A 94 13.55 -6.48 -8.63
N ARG A 95 12.58 -6.80 -9.51
CA ARG A 95 12.80 -7.24 -10.91
C ARG A 95 13.09 -6.15 -11.94
N THR A 96 13.10 -4.87 -11.58
CA THR A 96 13.12 -3.79 -12.58
C THR A 96 14.51 -3.48 -13.14
N ALA A 97 14.60 -3.16 -14.43
CA ALA A 97 15.82 -2.96 -15.20
C ALA A 97 16.59 -1.66 -14.86
N ALA A 98 17.80 -1.55 -15.39
CA ALA A 98 18.74 -0.43 -15.26
C ALA A 98 18.31 0.80 -16.08
N GLU A 99 18.79 1.98 -15.65
CA GLU A 99 18.49 3.36 -16.12
C GLU A 99 17.24 4.04 -15.54
N ASP A 100 17.05 3.96 -14.22
CA ASP A 100 15.99 4.74 -13.57
C ASP A 100 16.37 6.21 -13.40
N SER A 101 15.74 7.10 -14.17
CA SER A 101 15.78 8.53 -13.91
C SER A 101 14.86 8.86 -12.72
N PRO A 102 15.38 9.33 -11.57
CA PRO A 102 14.54 9.69 -10.44
C PRO A 102 13.69 10.92 -10.79
N ILE A 103 12.39 10.81 -10.56
CA ILE A 103 11.42 11.90 -10.78
C ILE A 103 10.88 12.36 -9.44
N LYS A 104 10.77 13.67 -9.24
CA LYS A 104 10.06 14.23 -8.08
C LYS A 104 8.57 14.30 -8.37
N CYS A 105 7.72 13.95 -7.40
CA CYS A 105 6.26 14.04 -7.56
C CYS A 105 5.78 15.45 -7.97
N SER A 106 6.49 16.51 -7.57
CA SER A 106 6.15 17.89 -7.95
C SER A 106 6.38 18.21 -9.43
N ASP A 107 7.12 17.35 -10.13
CA ASP A 107 7.55 17.57 -11.51
C ASP A 107 6.77 16.71 -12.52
N LEU A 108 5.84 15.86 -12.05
CA LEU A 108 5.07 14.90 -12.87
C LEU A 108 4.30 15.54 -14.03
N PHE A 109 3.81 16.77 -13.85
CA PHE A 109 3.00 17.50 -14.84
C PHE A 109 3.72 18.71 -15.42
N LYS A 110 5.02 18.87 -15.17
CA LYS A 110 5.81 19.95 -15.76
C LYS A 110 6.07 19.66 -17.23
N VAL A 111 6.27 20.73 -18.00
CA VAL A 111 6.74 20.61 -19.37
C VAL A 111 8.14 20.01 -19.36
N GLN A 112 8.30 18.88 -20.04
CA GLN A 112 9.58 18.19 -20.09
C GLN A 112 10.61 19.03 -20.90
N PRO A 113 11.82 19.27 -20.38
CA PRO A 113 12.79 20.17 -21.01
C PRO A 113 13.29 19.69 -22.39
N ASP A 114 13.31 18.39 -22.58
CA ASP A 114 13.83 17.67 -23.75
C ASP A 114 12.82 17.58 -24.90
N THR A 115 11.54 17.30 -24.60
CA THR A 115 10.50 17.13 -25.61
C THR A 115 9.59 18.35 -25.79
N GLY A 116 9.59 19.28 -24.82
CA GLY A 116 8.64 20.39 -24.76
C GLY A 116 7.18 19.96 -24.57
N ARG A 117 6.94 18.66 -24.27
CA ARG A 117 5.60 18.11 -24.05
C ARG A 117 5.24 18.13 -22.57
N GLN A 118 3.95 18.30 -22.29
CA GLN A 118 3.40 18.24 -20.93
C GLN A 118 2.56 16.96 -20.80
N ASN A 119 2.90 16.11 -19.84
CA ASN A 119 2.08 14.97 -19.47
C ASN A 119 0.79 15.49 -18.82
N ARG A 120 -0.36 14.97 -19.24
CA ARG A 120 -1.65 15.34 -18.64
C ARG A 120 -2.30 14.20 -17.89
N LYS A 121 -2.00 12.95 -18.23
CA LYS A 121 -2.53 11.75 -17.58
C LYS A 121 -1.36 10.91 -17.07
N VAL A 122 -1.16 10.94 -15.75
CA VAL A 122 -0.07 10.22 -15.09
C VAL A 122 -0.67 9.10 -14.25
N LEU A 123 -0.18 7.87 -14.45
CA LEU A 123 -0.48 6.73 -13.59
C LEU A 123 0.73 6.42 -12.72
N THR A 124 0.60 6.61 -11.42
CA THR A 124 1.64 6.25 -10.45
C THR A 124 1.34 4.91 -9.81
N MET A 125 2.18 3.93 -10.09
CA MET A 125 2.10 2.59 -9.55
C MET A 125 3.02 2.41 -8.35
N GLY A 126 2.75 1.38 -7.56
CA GLY A 126 3.62 0.95 -6.49
C GLY A 126 2.89 -0.04 -5.59
N ILE A 127 3.65 -0.85 -4.87
CA ILE A 127 3.09 -1.82 -3.90
C ILE A 127 2.33 -1.11 -2.76
N ALA A 128 1.47 -1.81 -2.02
CA ALA A 128 0.81 -1.19 -0.86
C ALA A 128 1.85 -0.79 0.21
N GLY A 129 1.43 0.17 1.04
CA GLY A 129 2.29 0.76 2.06
C GLY A 129 3.47 1.60 1.56
N VAL A 130 3.78 1.58 0.25
CA VAL A 130 4.98 2.24 -0.30
C VAL A 130 4.94 3.77 -0.20
N GLY A 131 3.75 4.34 0.04
CA GLY A 131 3.56 5.76 0.30
C GLY A 131 2.86 6.56 -0.81
N LYS A 132 2.21 5.90 -1.78
CA LYS A 132 1.46 6.56 -2.88
C LYS A 132 0.50 7.65 -2.38
N THR A 133 -0.43 7.30 -1.49
CA THR A 133 -1.39 8.25 -0.89
C THR A 133 -0.68 9.36 -0.10
N VAL A 134 0.40 9.04 0.61
CA VAL A 134 1.17 10.05 1.36
C VAL A 134 1.85 11.06 0.41
N SER A 135 2.32 10.61 -0.77
CA SER A 135 2.84 11.50 -1.81
C SER A 135 1.77 12.38 -2.42
N VAL A 136 0.57 11.86 -2.67
CA VAL A 136 -0.59 12.64 -3.11
C VAL A 136 -0.94 13.71 -2.07
N ASN A 137 -1.07 13.32 -0.80
CA ASN A 137 -1.36 14.24 0.30
C ASN A 137 -0.29 15.34 0.40
N LYS A 138 0.99 14.97 0.22
CA LYS A 138 2.10 15.91 0.25
C LYS A 138 2.06 16.90 -0.91
N PHE A 139 1.73 16.44 -2.12
CA PHE A 139 1.57 17.27 -3.31
C PHE A 139 0.43 18.29 -3.14
N ILE A 140 -0.74 17.82 -2.67
CA ILE A 140 -1.90 18.68 -2.38
C ILE A 140 -1.54 19.74 -1.33
N LEU A 141 -0.85 19.33 -0.26
CA LEU A 141 -0.44 20.25 0.80
C LEU A 141 0.54 21.32 0.30
N ASP A 142 1.55 20.96 -0.49
CA ASP A 142 2.49 21.94 -1.06
C ASP A 142 1.81 22.93 -2.01
N TRP A 143 0.80 22.47 -2.77
CA TRP A 143 -0.02 23.35 -3.60
C TRP A 143 -0.90 24.29 -2.76
N ALA A 144 -1.58 23.75 -1.74
CA ALA A 144 -2.46 24.53 -0.88
C ALA A 144 -1.71 25.57 -0.03
N GLU A 145 -0.45 25.30 0.33
CA GLU A 145 0.44 26.24 1.03
C GLU A 145 1.11 27.28 0.11
N GLY A 146 0.89 27.21 -1.20
CA GLY A 146 1.50 28.15 -2.16
C GLY A 146 2.98 27.85 -2.50
N LYS A 147 3.50 26.67 -2.15
CA LYS A 147 4.93 26.35 -2.27
C LYS A 147 5.32 25.85 -3.66
N LYS A 148 4.46 25.03 -4.27
CA LYS A 148 4.71 24.38 -5.57
C LYS A 148 3.44 24.30 -6.40
N ASN A 149 3.59 24.05 -7.68
CA ASN A 149 2.51 23.76 -8.64
C ASN A 149 1.41 24.84 -8.74
N GLN A 150 1.77 26.11 -8.54
CA GLN A 150 0.83 27.25 -8.56
C GLN A 150 0.34 27.63 -9.97
N GLU A 151 0.86 26.98 -11.01
CA GLU A 151 0.30 27.01 -12.35
C GLU A 151 -1.11 26.39 -12.44
N ILE A 152 -1.45 25.52 -11.49
CA ILE A 152 -2.75 24.85 -11.38
C ILE A 152 -3.67 25.69 -10.48
N ASP A 153 -4.85 26.06 -11.00
CA ASP A 153 -5.83 26.90 -10.30
C ASP A 153 -6.71 26.07 -9.35
N PHE A 154 -7.02 24.82 -9.72
CA PHE A 154 -7.86 23.90 -8.95
C PHE A 154 -7.31 22.48 -8.90
N ILE A 155 -7.23 21.89 -7.71
CA ILE A 155 -6.93 20.46 -7.50
C ILE A 155 -8.11 19.81 -6.78
N PHE A 156 -8.71 18.80 -7.39
CA PHE A 156 -9.82 18.02 -6.84
C PHE A 156 -9.40 16.59 -6.53
N PRO A 157 -9.00 16.28 -5.28
CA PRO A 157 -8.70 14.92 -4.86
C PRO A 157 -9.98 14.10 -4.64
N LEU A 158 -10.19 13.08 -5.48
CA LEU A 158 -11.35 12.19 -5.46
C LEU A 158 -10.88 10.74 -5.22
N PRO A 159 -10.67 10.32 -3.96
CA PRO A 159 -10.29 8.94 -3.66
C PRO A 159 -11.36 7.96 -4.15
N LEU A 160 -10.97 6.95 -4.92
CA LEU A 160 -11.91 6.02 -5.57
C LEU A 160 -12.72 5.21 -4.56
N ARG A 161 -12.12 4.88 -3.41
CA ARG A 161 -12.81 4.27 -2.26
C ARG A 161 -14.01 5.07 -1.76
N GLN A 162 -13.96 6.41 -1.86
CA GLN A 162 -15.08 7.29 -1.47
C GLN A 162 -16.11 7.41 -2.59
N LEU A 163 -15.66 7.39 -3.85
CA LEU A 163 -16.53 7.42 -5.01
C LEU A 163 -17.42 6.17 -5.12
N ASN A 164 -16.95 5.02 -4.66
CA ASN A 164 -17.74 3.79 -4.55
C ASN A 164 -19.05 3.95 -3.73
N LEU A 165 -19.12 4.93 -2.82
CA LEU A 165 -20.30 5.18 -1.99
C LEU A 165 -21.40 5.99 -2.70
N VAL A 166 -21.09 6.53 -3.87
CA VAL A 166 -22.00 7.39 -4.64
C VAL A 166 -22.92 6.50 -5.48
N GLN A 167 -24.16 6.31 -5.00
CA GLN A 167 -25.17 5.48 -5.68
C GLN A 167 -26.17 6.27 -6.52
N LYS A 168 -26.18 7.61 -6.41
CA LYS A 168 -27.10 8.49 -7.15
C LYS A 168 -26.37 9.10 -8.33
N ASP A 169 -27.12 9.45 -9.36
CA ASP A 169 -26.60 10.21 -10.49
C ASP A 169 -26.28 11.64 -10.07
N TYR A 170 -25.10 12.09 -10.47
CA TYR A 170 -24.59 13.43 -10.21
C TYR A 170 -24.05 14.00 -11.51
N SER A 171 -24.06 15.32 -11.64
CA SER A 171 -23.16 15.96 -12.60
C SER A 171 -21.76 16.11 -12.02
N LEU A 172 -20.75 16.32 -12.87
CA LEU A 172 -19.39 16.59 -12.41
C LEU A 172 -19.36 17.80 -11.45
N MET A 173 -20.10 18.85 -11.80
CA MET A 173 -20.19 20.05 -10.97
C MET A 173 -20.92 19.81 -9.64
N GLU A 174 -21.99 19.01 -9.62
CA GLU A 174 -22.64 18.62 -8.37
C GLU A 174 -21.73 17.75 -7.49
N LEU A 175 -20.95 16.86 -8.10
CA LEU A 175 -19.99 16.02 -7.40
C LEU A 175 -18.89 16.87 -6.75
N ILE A 176 -18.27 17.77 -7.51
CA ILE A 176 -17.27 18.72 -6.99
C ILE A 176 -17.89 19.58 -5.87
N HIS A 177 -19.08 20.12 -6.09
CA HIS A 177 -19.78 20.92 -5.09
C HIS A 177 -20.00 20.14 -3.80
N LYS A 178 -20.49 18.90 -3.89
CA LYS A 178 -20.75 18.04 -2.73
C LYS A 178 -19.50 17.71 -1.92
N TYR A 179 -18.35 17.46 -2.57
CA TYR A 179 -17.14 17.01 -1.89
C TYR A 179 -16.29 18.15 -1.32
N PHE A 180 -16.29 19.32 -1.96
CA PHE A 180 -15.34 20.40 -1.62
C PHE A 180 -16.00 21.68 -1.13
N PHE A 181 -17.33 21.80 -1.25
CA PHE A 181 -18.04 23.04 -0.98
C PHE A 181 -19.29 22.79 -0.13
N SER A 182 -19.69 23.80 0.65
CA SER A 182 -20.94 23.74 1.42
C SER A 182 -22.14 24.10 0.54
N SER A 183 -23.31 23.55 0.90
CA SER A 183 -24.61 23.65 0.18
C SER A 183 -25.09 25.08 -0.17
N THR A 184 -24.44 26.14 0.32
CA THR A 184 -24.86 27.53 0.13
C THR A 184 -24.05 28.30 -0.93
N ALA A 185 -22.98 27.72 -1.48
CA ALA A 185 -22.15 28.38 -2.49
C ALA A 185 -22.60 28.03 -3.92
N ARG A 186 -22.55 29.01 -4.85
CA ARG A 186 -22.75 28.73 -6.28
C ARG A 186 -21.56 27.89 -6.79
N PRO A 187 -21.76 26.89 -7.66
CA PRO A 187 -20.64 26.13 -8.23
C PRO A 187 -19.74 27.04 -9.07
N PRO A 188 -18.40 26.88 -9.00
CA PRO A 188 -17.47 27.70 -9.77
C PRO A 188 -17.57 27.38 -11.26
N LEU A 189 -17.30 28.35 -12.12
CA LEU A 189 -17.01 28.09 -13.54
C LEU A 189 -15.59 27.55 -13.62
N LEU A 190 -15.41 26.33 -14.14
CA LEU A 190 -14.07 25.77 -14.28
C LEU A 190 -13.34 26.42 -15.46
N PRO A 191 -12.06 26.80 -15.32
CA PRO A 191 -11.30 27.35 -16.43
C PRO A 191 -11.11 26.31 -17.52
N GLU A 192 -11.37 26.69 -18.77
CA GLU A 192 -11.17 25.83 -19.94
C GLU A 192 -9.69 25.80 -20.39
N GLU A 193 -8.86 26.68 -19.83
CA GLU A 193 -7.43 26.76 -20.11
C GLU A 193 -6.70 25.45 -19.79
N LYS A 194 -5.72 25.11 -20.64
CA LYS A 194 -4.93 23.88 -20.52
C LYS A 194 -4.15 23.87 -19.21
N GLY A 195 -4.30 22.80 -18.43
CA GLY A 195 -3.48 22.55 -17.24
C GLY A 195 -3.93 23.30 -15.98
N LYS A 196 -5.06 24.01 -16.01
CA LYS A 196 -5.55 24.78 -14.86
C LYS A 196 -6.36 23.98 -13.84
N VAL A 197 -6.96 22.88 -14.26
CA VAL A 197 -7.75 21.99 -13.40
C VAL A 197 -7.08 20.63 -13.33
N MET A 198 -6.99 20.07 -12.12
CA MET A 198 -6.43 18.74 -11.88
C MET A 198 -7.39 17.86 -11.08
N PHE A 199 -7.58 16.63 -11.53
CA PHE A 199 -8.26 15.57 -10.78
C PHE A 199 -7.25 14.54 -10.29
N ILE A 200 -7.34 14.15 -9.02
CA ILE A 200 -6.51 13.09 -8.45
C ILE A 200 -7.40 11.93 -8.04
N PHE A 201 -7.25 10.80 -8.71
CA PHE A 201 -7.94 9.55 -8.40
C PHE A 201 -7.00 8.63 -7.62
N ASP A 202 -7.08 8.69 -6.28
CA ASP A 202 -6.28 7.85 -5.40
C ASP A 202 -6.93 6.46 -5.20
N GLY A 203 -6.15 5.38 -5.40
CA GLY A 203 -6.55 4.01 -5.07
C GLY A 203 -7.36 3.29 -6.14
N LEU A 204 -6.85 3.16 -7.37
CA LEU A 204 -7.53 2.42 -8.46
C LEU A 204 -7.79 0.94 -8.12
N ASP A 205 -6.92 0.33 -7.32
CA ASP A 205 -7.10 -1.02 -6.77
C ASP A 205 -8.27 -1.16 -5.79
N GLU A 206 -8.85 -0.03 -5.35
CA GLU A 206 -10.00 0.03 -4.47
C GLU A 206 -11.30 0.38 -5.23
N CYS A 207 -11.23 0.58 -6.55
CA CYS A 207 -12.39 0.90 -7.39
C CYS A 207 -13.35 -0.30 -7.51
N ARG A 208 -14.64 -0.08 -7.24
CA ARG A 208 -15.68 -1.14 -7.31
C ARG A 208 -16.68 -0.94 -8.45
N PHE A 209 -16.73 0.25 -9.04
CA PHE A 209 -17.57 0.51 -10.21
C PHE A 209 -16.82 0.15 -11.50
N PRO A 210 -17.52 -0.31 -12.55
CA PRO A 210 -16.88 -0.70 -13.80
C PRO A 210 -16.32 0.52 -14.53
N LEU A 211 -15.10 0.41 -15.07
CA LEU A 211 -14.53 1.42 -15.97
C LEU A 211 -14.60 0.87 -17.40
N SER A 212 -15.52 1.40 -18.22
CA SER A 212 -15.77 0.90 -19.57
C SER A 212 -15.21 1.83 -20.63
N PHE A 213 -14.04 1.48 -21.18
CA PHE A 213 -13.38 2.24 -22.25
C PHE A 213 -13.76 1.77 -23.66
N GLU A 214 -14.38 0.59 -23.78
CA GLU A 214 -14.94 0.09 -25.03
C GLU A 214 -16.42 0.47 -25.07
N GLN A 215 -16.81 1.29 -26.06
CA GLN A 215 -18.21 1.75 -26.28
C GLN A 215 -18.76 2.74 -25.25
N SER A 216 -17.92 3.54 -24.58
CA SER A 216 -18.38 4.60 -23.68
C SER A 216 -19.28 5.61 -24.43
N GLU A 217 -20.44 5.92 -23.83
CA GLU A 217 -21.27 7.02 -24.30
C GLU A 217 -20.49 8.32 -24.11
N LYS A 218 -20.31 9.08 -25.19
CA LYS A 218 -19.56 10.34 -25.15
C LYS A 218 -20.32 11.36 -24.33
N PHE A 219 -19.83 11.61 -23.13
CA PHE A 219 -20.42 12.51 -22.17
C PHE A 219 -19.56 13.77 -22.02
N THR A 220 -20.09 14.93 -22.41
CA THR A 220 -19.29 16.17 -22.53
C THR A 220 -19.78 17.31 -21.64
N ASP A 221 -21.05 17.28 -21.18
CA ASP A 221 -21.61 18.36 -20.35
C ASP A 221 -21.30 18.13 -18.86
N VAL A 222 -20.63 19.11 -18.25
CA VAL A 222 -20.25 19.08 -16.82
C VAL A 222 -21.44 19.27 -15.87
N HIS A 223 -22.60 19.71 -16.39
CA HIS A 223 -23.82 19.96 -15.64
C HIS A 223 -24.89 18.88 -15.82
N GLU A 224 -24.76 18.02 -16.82
CA GLU A 224 -25.64 16.88 -17.03
C GLU A 224 -25.38 15.79 -15.96
N LYS A 225 -26.42 15.07 -15.52
CA LYS A 225 -26.30 14.05 -14.49
C LYS A 225 -26.04 12.69 -15.10
N THR A 226 -25.09 11.96 -14.53
CA THR A 226 -24.79 10.58 -14.93
C THR A 226 -24.19 9.82 -13.74
N THR A 227 -23.86 8.55 -13.96
CA THR A 227 -23.24 7.71 -12.95
C THR A 227 -21.74 8.03 -12.80
N VAL A 228 -21.17 7.72 -11.64
CA VAL A 228 -19.77 8.05 -11.34
C VAL A 228 -18.78 7.34 -12.25
N ASP A 229 -19.08 6.10 -12.65
CA ASP A 229 -18.28 5.37 -13.64
C ASP A 229 -18.18 6.12 -14.97
N VAL A 230 -19.30 6.67 -15.47
CA VAL A 230 -19.34 7.45 -16.71
C VAL A 230 -18.56 8.75 -16.57
N ILE A 231 -18.68 9.46 -15.43
CA ILE A 231 -17.91 10.68 -15.15
C ILE A 231 -16.40 10.39 -15.16
N VAL A 232 -15.95 9.41 -14.38
CA VAL A 232 -14.52 9.09 -14.23
C VAL A 232 -13.94 8.62 -15.55
N THR A 233 -14.67 7.76 -16.27
CA THR A 233 -14.24 7.26 -17.59
C THR A 233 -14.11 8.41 -18.58
N ASN A 234 -15.15 9.26 -18.73
CA ASN A 234 -15.12 10.36 -19.70
C ASN A 234 -14.09 11.45 -19.36
N LEU A 235 -13.73 11.65 -18.09
CA LEU A 235 -12.58 12.49 -17.71
C LEU A 235 -11.27 11.89 -18.24
N ILE A 236 -11.03 10.58 -18.03
CA ILE A 236 -9.81 9.88 -18.48
C ILE A 236 -9.71 9.86 -20.01
N GLU A 237 -10.85 9.67 -20.70
CA GLU A 237 -10.96 9.70 -22.16
C GLU A 237 -10.81 11.11 -22.74
N ARG A 238 -10.87 12.16 -21.91
CA ARG A 238 -10.91 13.58 -22.29
C ARG A 238 -12.16 13.98 -23.09
N ASN A 239 -13.27 13.26 -22.92
CA ASN A 239 -14.58 13.72 -23.41
C ASN A 239 -15.15 14.80 -22.47
N LEU A 240 -14.94 14.63 -21.17
CA LEU A 240 -15.33 15.57 -20.13
C LEU A 240 -14.10 16.37 -19.68
N LEU A 241 -14.19 17.70 -19.70
CA LEU A 241 -13.11 18.64 -19.34
C LEU A 241 -11.72 18.31 -19.97
N PRO A 242 -11.57 18.37 -21.32
CA PRO A 242 -10.41 17.85 -22.05
C PRO A 242 -9.05 18.52 -21.71
N SER A 243 -9.10 19.70 -21.09
CA SER A 243 -7.95 20.49 -20.66
C SER A 243 -7.37 20.07 -19.30
N ALA A 244 -8.05 19.18 -18.57
CA ALA A 244 -7.69 18.78 -17.21
C ALA A 244 -6.42 17.91 -17.15
N LEU A 245 -5.70 18.04 -16.04
CA LEU A 245 -4.67 17.12 -15.61
C LEU A 245 -5.30 16.00 -14.76
N ILE A 246 -4.83 14.78 -14.92
CA ILE A 246 -5.33 13.60 -14.22
C ILE A 246 -4.15 12.86 -13.64
N TRP A 247 -4.19 12.65 -12.33
CA TRP A 247 -3.25 11.80 -11.62
C TRP A 247 -3.99 10.62 -11.02
N ILE A 248 -3.60 9.40 -11.39
CA ILE A 248 -4.17 8.18 -10.85
C ILE A 248 -3.09 7.45 -10.07
N THR A 249 -3.42 6.96 -8.87
CA THR A 249 -2.53 6.05 -8.13
C THR A 249 -3.12 4.64 -8.13
N SER A 250 -2.26 3.62 -8.23
CA SER A 250 -2.71 2.23 -8.29
C SER A 250 -1.67 1.26 -7.76
N ARG A 251 -2.09 0.07 -7.32
CA ARG A 251 -1.21 -1.10 -7.29
C ARG A 251 -1.01 -1.65 -8.70
N PRO A 252 0.17 -2.22 -9.03
CA PRO A 252 0.42 -2.77 -10.36
C PRO A 252 -0.64 -3.77 -10.84
N ALA A 253 -1.24 -4.54 -9.92
CA ALA A 253 -2.27 -5.51 -10.24
C ALA A 253 -3.58 -4.90 -10.79
N ALA A 254 -3.90 -3.66 -10.41
CA ALA A 254 -5.10 -2.96 -10.86
C ALA A 254 -4.81 -1.95 -11.99
N ALA A 255 -3.55 -1.81 -12.41
CA ALA A 255 -3.17 -0.91 -13.50
C ALA A 255 -3.87 -1.26 -14.83
N SER A 256 -4.14 -2.55 -15.05
CA SER A 256 -4.82 -3.05 -16.25
C SER A 256 -6.29 -2.62 -16.37
N LEU A 257 -6.89 -2.08 -15.30
CA LEU A 257 -8.25 -1.53 -15.35
C LEU A 257 -8.37 -0.33 -16.28
N ILE A 258 -7.25 0.35 -16.58
CA ILE A 258 -7.20 1.46 -17.52
C ILE A 258 -6.26 1.08 -18.67
N PRO A 259 -6.72 1.07 -19.93
CA PRO A 259 -5.85 0.75 -21.07
C PRO A 259 -4.68 1.74 -21.18
N ARG A 260 -3.51 1.23 -21.56
CA ARG A 260 -2.25 2.02 -21.59
C ARG A 260 -2.35 3.25 -22.50
N ASP A 261 -3.12 3.16 -23.58
CA ASP A 261 -3.32 4.23 -24.57
C ASP A 261 -3.97 5.50 -23.97
N TYR A 262 -4.65 5.37 -22.83
CA TYR A 262 -5.23 6.50 -22.12
C TYR A 262 -4.26 7.18 -21.16
N ILE A 263 -3.05 6.67 -20.96
CA ILE A 263 -2.07 7.18 -19.99
C ILE A 263 -0.86 7.75 -20.71
N ASP A 264 -0.54 9.03 -20.46
CA ASP A 264 0.60 9.70 -21.09
C ASP A 264 1.92 9.20 -20.47
N GLN A 265 1.98 9.08 -19.14
CA GLN A 265 3.18 8.66 -18.40
C GLN A 265 2.84 7.68 -17.27
N VAL A 266 3.70 6.67 -17.07
CA VAL A 266 3.61 5.75 -15.93
C VAL A 266 4.84 5.95 -15.06
N THR A 267 4.62 6.13 -13.76
CA THR A 267 5.68 6.25 -12.76
C THR A 267 5.54 5.16 -11.71
N GLU A 268 6.64 4.81 -11.04
CA GLU A 268 6.66 3.80 -9.99
C GLU A 268 7.25 4.39 -8.70
N VAL A 269 6.50 4.31 -7.61
CA VAL A 269 7.00 4.58 -6.26
C VAL A 269 7.61 3.29 -5.72
N ARG A 270 8.93 3.29 -5.52
CA ARG A 270 9.65 2.10 -5.04
C ARG A 270 9.77 2.03 -3.52
N GLY A 271 9.72 3.16 -2.83
CA GLY A 271 9.78 3.21 -1.36
C GLY A 271 11.06 3.86 -0.86
N PHE A 272 11.65 3.32 0.21
CA PHE A 272 12.86 3.84 0.85
C PHE A 272 14.11 3.09 0.42
N ASN A 273 15.09 3.81 -0.14
CA ASN A 273 16.48 3.40 -0.19
C ASN A 273 17.12 3.45 1.22
N ASP A 274 18.37 3.04 1.33
CA ASP A 274 19.03 2.93 2.65
C ASP A 274 19.19 4.27 3.37
N GLU A 275 19.47 5.35 2.64
CA GLU A 275 19.55 6.70 3.22
C GLU A 275 18.17 7.18 3.72
N GLN A 276 17.11 6.89 2.96
CA GLN A 276 15.73 7.24 3.33
C GLN A 276 15.25 6.45 4.55
N LYS A 277 15.66 5.19 4.71
CA LYS A 277 15.42 4.40 5.94
C LYS A 277 16.04 5.10 7.16
N GLU A 278 17.32 5.43 7.08
CA GLU A 278 18.05 6.11 8.18
C GLU A 278 17.44 7.47 8.51
N LYS A 279 17.10 8.25 7.47
CA LYS A 279 16.41 9.54 7.60
C LYS A 279 15.05 9.39 8.26
N TYR A 280 14.28 8.37 7.91
CA TYR A 280 12.97 8.11 8.51
C TYR A 280 13.09 7.88 10.02
N PHE A 281 13.96 6.97 10.47
CA PHE A 281 14.10 6.69 11.91
C PHE A 281 14.65 7.88 12.69
N THR A 282 15.64 8.58 12.12
CA THR A 282 16.22 9.78 12.76
C THR A 282 15.21 10.93 12.88
N LYS A 283 14.31 11.07 11.90
CA LYS A 283 13.28 12.13 11.93
C LYS A 283 12.15 11.82 12.91
N ASN A 284 11.87 10.54 13.15
CA ASN A 284 10.74 10.09 13.96
C ASN A 284 11.11 9.62 15.37
N SER A 285 12.40 9.61 15.72
CA SER A 285 12.91 9.25 17.06
C SER A 285 14.19 10.02 17.40
N SER A 286 14.74 9.87 18.61
CA SER A 286 16.06 10.46 18.92
C SER A 286 17.18 9.76 18.14
N PRO A 287 18.28 10.45 17.80
CA PRO A 287 19.40 9.85 17.06
C PRO A 287 19.93 8.54 17.68
N GLU A 288 20.05 8.49 19.01
CA GLU A 288 20.49 7.30 19.74
C GLU A 288 19.53 6.12 19.62
N VAL A 289 18.22 6.38 19.62
CA VAL A 289 17.19 5.34 19.45
C VAL A 289 17.15 4.89 18.00
N ALA A 290 17.24 5.82 17.05
CA ALA A 290 17.29 5.52 15.62
C ALA A 290 18.46 4.59 15.28
N GLU A 291 19.65 4.86 15.83
CA GLU A 291 20.84 4.03 15.64
C GLU A 291 20.64 2.61 16.20
N LYS A 292 20.09 2.49 17.42
CA LYS A 292 19.79 1.18 18.03
C LYS A 292 18.75 0.39 17.22
N ILE A 293 17.69 1.05 16.75
CA ILE A 293 16.67 0.44 15.89
C ILE A 293 17.29 -0.04 14.58
N MET A 294 18.08 0.82 13.92
CA MET A 294 18.75 0.46 12.66
C MET A 294 19.72 -0.70 12.85
N SER A 295 20.51 -0.69 13.92
CA SER A 295 21.41 -1.80 14.26
C SER A 295 20.64 -3.11 14.46
N HIS A 296 19.51 -3.08 15.18
CA HIS A 296 18.68 -4.25 15.41
C HIS A 296 18.02 -4.77 14.12
N ILE A 297 17.43 -3.88 13.32
CA ILE A 297 16.79 -4.26 12.06
C ILE A 297 17.83 -4.84 11.10
N LYS A 298 19.05 -4.29 11.03
CA LYS A 298 20.14 -4.83 10.20
C LYS A 298 20.53 -6.26 10.60
N LYS A 299 20.46 -6.64 11.89
CA LYS A 299 20.69 -8.04 12.34
C LYS A 299 19.66 -9.04 11.80
N SER A 300 18.48 -8.58 11.39
CA SER A 300 17.44 -9.43 10.80
C SER A 300 17.14 -8.96 9.39
N ARG A 301 17.76 -9.63 8.43
CA ARG A 301 17.72 -9.22 7.03
C ARG A 301 16.31 -9.18 6.44
N SER A 302 15.41 -10.07 6.88
CA SER A 302 13.99 -10.01 6.49
C SER A 302 13.34 -8.70 6.95
N LEU A 303 13.59 -8.25 8.19
CA LEU A 303 13.07 -6.96 8.67
C LEU A 303 13.68 -5.79 7.89
N TYR A 304 14.97 -5.85 7.59
CA TYR A 304 15.65 -4.80 6.83
C TYR A 304 15.15 -4.64 5.39
N ILE A 305 14.91 -5.77 4.70
CA ILE A 305 14.33 -5.77 3.35
C ILE A 305 12.91 -5.20 3.39
N MET A 306 12.10 -5.61 4.37
CA MET A 306 10.74 -5.12 4.54
C MET A 306 10.70 -3.60 4.79
N CYS A 307 11.67 -3.02 5.51
CA CYS A 307 11.82 -1.58 5.70
C CYS A 307 12.08 -0.78 4.41
N HIS A 308 12.18 -1.42 3.25
CA HIS A 308 12.01 -0.73 1.96
C HIS A 308 10.62 -0.10 1.83
N ILE A 309 9.57 -0.72 2.41
CA ILE A 309 8.24 -0.10 2.50
C ILE A 309 8.17 0.78 3.76
N PRO A 310 7.78 2.06 3.64
CA PRO A 310 7.63 2.97 4.77
C PRO A 310 6.73 2.45 5.91
N VAL A 311 5.66 1.72 5.61
CA VAL A 311 4.80 1.15 6.66
C VAL A 311 5.54 0.16 7.55
N PHE A 312 6.47 -0.64 7.02
CA PHE A 312 7.29 -1.53 7.85
C PHE A 312 8.29 -0.77 8.72
N CYS A 313 8.80 0.39 8.27
CA CYS A 313 9.56 1.29 9.14
C CYS A 313 8.72 1.83 10.29
N TRP A 314 7.47 2.21 10.02
CA TRP A 314 6.53 2.66 11.06
C TRP A 314 6.20 1.56 12.07
N ILE A 315 5.90 0.34 11.62
CA ILE A 315 5.67 -0.83 12.48
C ILE A 315 6.92 -1.10 13.33
N SER A 316 8.09 -1.10 12.69
CA SER A 316 9.35 -1.37 13.39
C SER A 316 9.67 -0.34 14.46
N LEU A 317 9.46 0.94 14.15
CA LEU A 317 9.60 2.02 15.11
C LEU A 317 8.63 1.84 16.29
N SER A 318 7.36 1.57 16.00
CA SER A 318 6.29 1.40 17.00
C SER A 318 6.53 0.23 17.95
N VAL A 319 7.22 -0.81 17.49
CA VAL A 319 7.57 -2.00 18.28
C VAL A 319 8.88 -1.82 19.02
N LEU A 320 9.94 -1.40 18.33
CA LEU A 320 11.30 -1.42 18.86
C LEU A 320 11.58 -0.24 19.79
N GLN A 321 11.02 0.95 19.53
CA GLN A 321 11.22 2.12 20.39
C GLN A 321 10.87 1.85 21.87
N PRO A 322 9.67 1.34 22.22
CA PRO A 322 9.34 1.06 23.62
C PRO A 322 10.09 -0.15 24.19
N LEU A 323 10.52 -1.11 23.36
CA LEU A 323 11.28 -2.27 23.81
C LEU A 323 12.74 -1.90 24.15
N LEU A 324 13.38 -1.08 23.31
CA LEU A 324 14.76 -0.61 23.52
C LEU A 324 14.90 0.35 24.70
N ALA A 325 13.79 0.97 25.13
CA ALA A 325 13.74 1.77 26.35
C ALA A 325 13.71 0.91 27.63
N ARG A 326 13.44 -0.41 27.53
CA ARG A 326 13.48 -1.34 28.65
C ARG A 326 14.87 -1.97 28.74
N GLU A 327 15.41 -2.15 29.95
CA GLU A 327 16.77 -2.66 30.16
C GLU A 327 16.99 -4.14 29.74
N ASN A 328 15.91 -4.89 29.46
CA ASN A 328 15.98 -6.31 29.10
C ASN A 328 16.08 -6.53 27.59
N GLN A 329 17.30 -6.67 27.06
CA GLN A 329 17.56 -6.90 25.62
C GLN A 329 17.15 -8.30 25.11
N ASN A 330 16.94 -9.28 25.99
CA ASN A 330 16.65 -10.68 25.61
C ASN A 330 15.23 -10.92 25.05
N THR A 331 14.37 -9.90 24.99
CA THR A 331 12.98 -10.01 24.53
C THR A 331 12.72 -9.33 23.18
N ILE A 332 13.75 -8.84 22.48
CA ILE A 332 13.54 -8.10 21.23
C ILE A 332 13.31 -9.11 20.08
N PRO A 333 12.18 -9.02 19.34
CA PRO A 333 11.88 -9.95 18.26
C PRO A 333 12.89 -9.87 17.11
N THR A 334 13.34 -11.03 16.64
CA THR A 334 14.26 -11.17 15.50
C THR A 334 13.60 -11.72 14.24
N THR A 335 12.36 -12.21 14.34
CA THR A 335 11.58 -12.71 13.20
C THR A 335 10.43 -11.77 12.86
N LEU A 336 9.90 -11.85 11.65
CA LEU A 336 8.77 -11.05 11.21
C LEU A 336 7.54 -11.35 12.06
N THR A 337 7.27 -12.64 12.33
CA THR A 337 6.14 -13.02 13.18
C THR A 337 6.27 -12.47 14.59
N GLY A 338 7.48 -12.51 15.16
CA GLY A 338 7.76 -11.89 16.46
C GLY A 338 7.44 -10.41 16.47
N MET A 339 7.86 -9.66 15.45
CA MET A 339 7.57 -8.22 15.33
C MET A 339 6.07 -7.94 15.37
N TYR A 340 5.26 -8.75 14.66
CA TYR A 340 3.80 -8.58 14.61
C TYR A 340 3.08 -9.00 15.90
N ILE A 341 3.59 -10.02 16.61
CA ILE A 341 3.09 -10.37 17.95
C ILE A 341 3.33 -9.19 18.90
N TYR A 342 4.54 -8.64 18.93
CA TYR A 342 4.84 -7.47 19.75
C TYR A 342 4.05 -6.23 19.32
N PHE A 343 3.79 -6.06 18.03
CA PHE A 343 2.92 -5.00 17.53
C PHE A 343 1.50 -5.10 18.12
N LEU A 344 0.90 -6.29 18.16
CA LEU A 344 -0.38 -6.50 18.84
C LEU A 344 -0.30 -6.32 20.36
N LEU A 345 0.79 -6.76 21.01
CA LEU A 345 0.98 -6.56 22.46
C LEU A 345 1.06 -5.07 22.82
N GLN A 346 1.81 -4.28 22.04
CA GLN A 346 1.86 -2.83 22.19
C GLN A 346 0.48 -2.20 22.01
N MET A 347 -0.35 -2.72 21.10
CA MET A 347 -1.73 -2.26 20.95
C MET A 347 -2.60 -2.62 22.16
N GLN A 348 -2.48 -3.84 22.70
CA GLN A 348 -3.26 -4.28 23.86
C GLN A 348 -2.97 -3.45 25.11
N GLN A 349 -1.69 -3.13 25.37
CA GLN A 349 -1.29 -2.30 26.52
C GLN A 349 -1.92 -0.90 26.46
N LEU A 350 -2.20 -0.40 25.26
CA LEU A 350 -2.88 0.89 25.07
C LEU A 350 -4.40 0.79 25.22
N THR A 351 -5.01 -0.35 24.87
CA THR A 351 -6.45 -0.57 25.10
C THR A 351 -6.80 -0.81 26.56
N LYS A 352 -5.91 -1.41 27.36
CA LYS A 352 -6.13 -1.64 28.81
C LYS A 352 -6.29 -0.34 29.63
N LYS A 353 -5.92 0.83 29.07
CA LYS A 353 -6.16 2.15 29.67
C LYS A 353 -7.61 2.65 29.52
N TYR A 354 -8.49 1.87 28.88
CA TYR A 354 -9.92 2.17 28.69
C TYR A 354 -10.77 1.21 29.53
N ASP A 355 -11.31 1.72 30.63
CA ASP A 355 -12.06 0.97 31.65
C ASP A 355 -13.54 0.74 31.28
N GLY A 356 -13.83 0.58 29.98
CA GLY A 356 -15.21 0.55 29.47
C GLY A 356 -15.49 -0.45 28.35
N ALA A 357 -14.52 -1.28 27.96
CA ALA A 357 -14.75 -2.27 26.91
C ALA A 357 -15.56 -3.47 27.42
N VAL A 358 -16.78 -3.63 26.91
CA VAL A 358 -17.69 -4.75 27.20
C VAL A 358 -17.14 -6.10 26.68
N GLN A 359 -16.22 -6.08 25.72
CA GLN A 359 -15.64 -7.28 25.09
C GLN A 359 -14.16 -7.47 25.45
N SER A 360 -13.75 -8.74 25.65
CA SER A 360 -12.34 -9.08 25.87
C SER A 360 -11.52 -8.80 24.60
N PHE A 361 -10.27 -8.33 24.78
CA PHE A 361 -9.34 -8.07 23.68
C PHE A 361 -9.16 -9.29 22.75
N GLU A 362 -9.13 -10.48 23.32
CA GLU A 362 -9.12 -11.76 22.60
C GLU A 362 -10.32 -11.92 21.66
N GLY A 363 -11.53 -11.58 22.11
CA GLY A 363 -12.74 -11.64 21.28
C GLY A 363 -12.68 -10.67 20.09
N ILE A 364 -12.09 -9.49 20.29
CA ILE A 364 -11.89 -8.49 19.23
C ILE A 364 -10.89 -9.00 18.20
N VAL A 365 -9.73 -9.49 18.64
CA VAL A 365 -8.70 -10.05 17.75
C VAL A 365 -9.25 -11.23 16.95
N LEU A 366 -10.07 -12.10 17.56
CA LEU A 366 -10.66 -13.23 16.85
C LEU A 366 -11.65 -12.78 15.75
N LYS A 367 -12.51 -11.79 16.03
CA LYS A 367 -13.43 -11.22 15.03
C LYS A 367 -12.68 -10.53 13.90
N LEU A 368 -11.67 -9.71 14.23
CA LEU A 368 -10.81 -9.05 13.25
C LEU A 368 -10.04 -10.06 12.40
N GLY A 369 -9.50 -11.11 13.01
CA GLY A 369 -8.80 -12.18 12.31
C GLY A 369 -9.72 -12.97 11.38
N LYS A 370 -10.98 -13.18 11.77
CA LYS A 370 -12.00 -13.80 10.90
C LYS A 370 -12.26 -12.93 9.67
N LEU A 371 -12.53 -11.64 9.88
CA LEU A 371 -12.71 -10.67 8.80
C LEU A 371 -11.48 -10.65 7.88
N ALA A 372 -10.28 -10.55 8.46
CA ALA A 372 -9.03 -10.53 7.73
C ALA A 372 -8.85 -11.78 6.85
N PHE A 373 -9.11 -12.96 7.39
CA PHE A 373 -8.98 -14.24 6.68
C PHE A 373 -9.98 -14.36 5.53
N GLU A 374 -11.28 -14.16 5.80
CA GLU A 374 -12.32 -14.33 4.77
C GLU A 374 -12.19 -13.31 3.64
N GLN A 375 -11.82 -12.06 3.97
CA GLN A 375 -11.65 -11.01 2.97
C GLN A 375 -10.34 -11.17 2.19
N LEU A 376 -9.27 -11.71 2.81
CA LEU A 376 -8.04 -12.06 2.11
C LEU A 376 -8.30 -13.15 1.06
N GLN A 377 -9.11 -14.17 1.38
CA GLN A 377 -9.50 -15.22 0.43
C GLN A 377 -10.33 -14.66 -0.75
N LYS A 378 -11.15 -13.64 -0.51
CA LYS A 378 -11.96 -12.97 -1.55
C LYS A 378 -11.18 -11.90 -2.34
N GLY A 379 -10.00 -11.50 -1.88
CA GLY A 379 -9.22 -10.41 -2.47
C GLY A 379 -9.82 -9.01 -2.23
N ILE A 380 -10.60 -8.82 -1.17
CA ILE A 380 -11.26 -7.54 -0.84
C ILE A 380 -10.36 -6.74 0.13
N LEU A 381 -10.01 -5.51 -0.27
CA LEU A 381 -9.09 -4.62 0.48
C LEU A 381 -9.79 -3.59 1.37
N ILE A 382 -10.97 -3.12 0.96
CA ILE A 382 -11.75 -2.09 1.67
C ILE A 382 -13.06 -2.69 2.19
N PHE A 383 -13.54 -2.17 3.31
CA PHE A 383 -14.75 -2.56 4.01
C PHE A 383 -15.59 -1.32 4.34
N TYR A 384 -16.89 -1.51 4.42
CA TYR A 384 -17.82 -0.50 4.90
C TYR A 384 -18.36 -0.87 6.27
N LYS A 385 -19.11 0.05 6.87
CA LYS A 385 -19.67 -0.11 8.20
C LYS A 385 -20.49 -1.40 8.31
N GLU A 386 -21.29 -1.69 7.28
CA GLU A 386 -22.16 -2.85 7.18
C GLU A 386 -21.34 -4.15 7.15
N ASP A 387 -20.20 -4.14 6.43
CA ASP A 387 -19.27 -5.27 6.38
C ASP A 387 -18.67 -5.56 7.76
N LEU A 388 -18.46 -4.56 8.61
CA LEU A 388 -17.92 -4.77 9.97
C LEU A 388 -18.99 -5.28 10.94
N GLU A 389 -20.22 -4.76 10.81
CA GLU A 389 -21.38 -5.19 11.60
C GLU A 389 -21.72 -6.68 11.36
N GLU A 390 -21.56 -7.18 10.13
CA GLU A 390 -21.73 -8.61 9.79
C GLU A 390 -20.80 -9.54 10.60
N TYR A 391 -19.59 -9.07 10.94
CA TYR A 391 -18.62 -9.84 11.72
C TYR A 391 -18.73 -9.54 13.22
N GLY A 392 -19.77 -8.81 13.63
CA GLY A 392 -20.04 -8.46 15.03
C GLY A 392 -19.06 -7.45 15.60
N LEU A 393 -18.46 -6.60 14.75
CA LEU A 393 -17.63 -5.46 15.14
C LEU A 393 -18.52 -4.20 15.18
N ASP A 394 -18.98 -3.82 16.37
CA ASP A 394 -19.84 -2.63 16.51
C ASP A 394 -19.02 -1.34 16.34
N VAL A 395 -19.41 -0.53 15.35
CA VAL A 395 -18.81 0.76 15.04
C VAL A 395 -19.22 1.84 16.06
N LYS A 396 -20.37 1.69 16.72
CA LYS A 396 -20.92 2.66 17.68
C LYS A 396 -20.28 2.56 19.07
N GLU A 397 -19.81 1.38 19.49
CA GLU A 397 -19.33 1.12 20.86
C GLU A 397 -17.88 1.56 21.15
N GLY A 398 -17.27 2.39 20.32
CA GLY A 398 -15.88 2.81 20.56
C GLY A 398 -14.84 1.68 20.39
N LEU A 399 -15.24 0.47 20.00
CA LEU A 399 -14.37 -0.66 19.68
C LEU A 399 -13.43 -0.34 18.51
N ILE A 400 -13.98 0.28 17.45
CA ILE A 400 -13.25 0.72 16.26
C ILE A 400 -12.53 2.06 16.48
N PHE A 401 -12.98 2.85 17.46
CA PHE A 401 -12.33 4.10 17.85
C PHE A 401 -11.33 3.93 19.00
N SER A 402 -11.20 2.72 19.55
CA SER A 402 -10.16 2.37 20.50
C SER A 402 -8.79 2.41 19.81
N GLY A 403 -7.72 2.69 20.56
CA GLY A 403 -6.37 2.83 20.01
C GLY A 403 -5.82 1.59 19.27
N LEU A 404 -6.51 0.45 19.35
CA LEU A 404 -6.26 -0.77 18.58
C LEU A 404 -6.65 -0.60 17.10
N CYS A 405 -7.85 -0.10 16.84
CA CYS A 405 -8.40 -0.02 15.49
C CYS A 405 -7.91 1.21 14.71
N THR A 406 -7.51 2.31 15.36
CA THR A 406 -6.84 3.43 14.67
C THR A 406 -5.44 3.10 14.16
N ARG A 407 -4.82 2.04 14.69
CA ARG A 407 -3.53 1.52 14.25
C ARG A 407 -3.66 0.33 13.30
N LEU A 408 -4.78 -0.39 13.35
CA LEU A 408 -5.06 -1.51 12.45
C LEU A 408 -5.81 -1.07 11.20
N PHE A 409 -6.62 -0.01 11.27
CA PHE A 409 -7.41 0.51 10.17
C PHE A 409 -6.98 1.91 9.74
N GLN A 410 -6.97 2.14 8.44
CA GLN A 410 -7.16 3.45 7.86
C GLN A 410 -8.66 3.76 7.85
N ILE A 411 -9.05 4.88 8.47
CA ILE A 411 -10.44 5.31 8.59
C ILE A 411 -10.59 6.67 7.92
N GLU A 412 -11.44 6.75 6.91
CA GLU A 412 -11.78 8.00 6.25
C GLU A 412 -13.24 8.38 6.56
N LYS A 413 -13.43 9.55 7.18
CA LYS A 413 -14.76 10.14 7.35
C LYS A 413 -15.18 10.76 6.02
N THR A 414 -16.19 10.17 5.38
CA THR A 414 -16.73 10.70 4.11
C THR A 414 -17.84 11.70 4.37
N VAL A 415 -18.15 12.51 3.36
CA VAL A 415 -19.30 13.43 3.32
C VAL A 415 -20.63 12.72 3.57
N SER A 416 -20.69 11.40 3.36
CA SER A 416 -21.91 10.58 3.49
C SER A 416 -22.14 9.98 4.88
N GLU A 417 -21.33 10.33 5.90
CA GLU A 417 -21.29 9.71 7.24
C GLU A 417 -21.01 8.18 7.26
N ARG A 418 -20.95 7.53 6.08
CA ARG A 418 -20.49 6.15 5.92
C ARG A 418 -18.97 6.13 5.93
N GLY A 419 -18.38 5.52 6.96
CA GLY A 419 -16.94 5.35 7.09
C GLY A 419 -16.42 4.30 6.10
N VAL A 420 -15.27 4.58 5.49
CA VAL A 420 -14.48 3.58 4.75
C VAL A 420 -13.40 3.02 5.68
N TYR A 421 -13.26 1.71 5.71
CA TYR A 421 -12.30 1.00 6.55
C TYR A 421 -11.40 0.11 5.68
N SER A 422 -10.11 0.12 5.92
CA SER A 422 -9.15 -0.84 5.35
C SER A 422 -8.04 -1.10 6.34
N PHE A 423 -7.41 -2.27 6.30
CA PHE A 423 -6.24 -2.47 7.16
C PHE A 423 -5.12 -1.49 6.76
N VAL A 424 -4.36 -0.97 7.72
CA VAL A 424 -3.24 -0.04 7.45
C VAL A 424 -2.22 -0.60 6.45
N HIS A 425 -2.12 -1.93 6.38
CA HIS A 425 -1.34 -2.64 5.37
C HIS A 425 -1.84 -4.06 5.18
N LEU A 426 -1.64 -4.62 3.98
CA LEU A 426 -2.00 -6.00 3.67
C LEU A 426 -1.29 -7.00 4.59
N SER A 427 -0.05 -6.73 4.98
CA SER A 427 0.68 -7.58 5.93
C SER A 427 0.03 -7.69 7.31
N VAL A 428 -0.67 -6.63 7.76
CA VAL A 428 -1.44 -6.66 9.02
C VAL A 428 -2.66 -7.55 8.87
N GLN A 429 -3.34 -7.47 7.72
CA GLN A 429 -4.44 -8.38 7.38
C GLN A 429 -3.95 -9.83 7.32
N GLU A 430 -2.86 -10.12 6.61
CA GLU A 430 -2.28 -11.47 6.48
C GLU A 430 -1.85 -12.04 7.84
N PHE A 431 -1.28 -11.21 8.72
CA PHE A 431 -0.92 -11.62 10.08
C PHE A 431 -2.16 -11.97 10.92
N LEU A 432 -3.18 -11.10 10.92
CA LEU A 432 -4.43 -11.36 11.64
C LEU A 432 -5.16 -12.59 11.10
N ALA A 433 -5.10 -12.81 9.79
CA ALA A 433 -5.61 -14.02 9.14
C ALA A 433 -4.85 -15.28 9.58
N ALA A 434 -3.52 -15.25 9.62
CA ALA A 434 -2.69 -16.35 10.12
C ALA A 434 -2.99 -16.65 11.60
N LEU A 435 -3.12 -15.60 12.42
CA LEU A 435 -3.47 -15.69 13.82
C LEU A 435 -4.86 -16.32 13.99
N TYR A 436 -5.85 -15.93 13.20
CA TYR A 436 -7.17 -16.55 13.21
C TYR A 436 -7.11 -18.06 12.90
N VAL A 437 -6.42 -18.44 11.82
CA VAL A 437 -6.23 -19.86 11.45
C VAL A 437 -5.60 -20.63 12.60
N PHE A 438 -4.54 -20.09 13.20
CA PHE A 438 -3.86 -20.70 14.33
C PHE A 438 -4.77 -20.85 15.56
N LEU A 439 -5.52 -19.82 15.93
CA LEU A 439 -6.42 -19.87 17.09
C LEU A 439 -7.58 -20.85 16.89
N ILE A 440 -8.19 -20.89 15.69
CA ILE A 440 -9.24 -21.87 15.38
C ILE A 440 -8.70 -23.30 15.48
N TYR A 441 -7.48 -23.54 15.01
CA TYR A 441 -6.80 -24.82 15.22
C TYR A 441 -6.63 -25.13 16.71
N GLN A 442 -6.14 -24.18 17.51
CA GLN A 442 -5.91 -24.41 18.95
C GLN A 442 -7.20 -24.75 19.70
N HIS A 443 -8.28 -24.01 19.45
CA HIS A 443 -9.54 -24.19 20.17
C HIS A 443 -10.40 -25.36 19.65
N LYS A 444 -10.42 -25.59 18.33
CA LYS A 444 -11.36 -26.54 17.70
C LYS A 444 -10.68 -27.72 17.01
N LYS A 445 -9.36 -27.71 16.84
CA LYS A 445 -8.60 -28.65 16.01
C LYS A 445 -9.19 -28.77 14.60
N GLN A 446 -9.58 -27.62 14.05
CA GLN A 446 -10.17 -27.48 12.71
C GLN A 446 -9.18 -26.80 11.78
N ASN A 447 -9.21 -27.18 10.51
CA ASN A 447 -8.47 -26.52 9.45
C ASN A 447 -9.36 -25.51 8.74
N SER A 448 -9.10 -24.22 8.95
CA SER A 448 -9.91 -23.12 8.39
C SER A 448 -9.82 -23.03 6.86
N PHE A 449 -8.84 -23.68 6.22
CA PHE A 449 -8.71 -23.70 4.76
C PHE A 449 -9.64 -24.72 4.07
N LEU A 450 -10.28 -25.62 4.82
CA LEU A 450 -11.17 -26.62 4.25
C LEU A 450 -12.60 -26.06 4.19
N THR A 451 -13.16 -25.95 2.98
CA THR A 451 -14.56 -25.55 2.78
C THR A 451 -15.53 -26.61 3.31
N PRO A 452 -16.77 -26.23 3.69
CA PRO A 452 -17.82 -27.18 4.09
C PRO A 452 -18.08 -28.27 3.04
N SER A 453 -17.93 -27.97 1.75
CA SER A 453 -18.12 -28.93 0.64
C SER A 453 -17.11 -30.09 0.65
N PHE A 454 -15.89 -29.88 1.15
CA PHE A 454 -14.90 -30.96 1.32
C PHE A 454 -15.23 -31.88 2.52
N LEU A 455 -16.05 -31.39 3.46
CA LEU A 455 -16.54 -32.14 4.62
C LEU A 455 -17.85 -32.89 4.34
N GLU A 456 -18.58 -32.56 3.28
CA GLU A 456 -19.84 -33.23 2.92
C GLU A 456 -19.66 -34.67 2.46
N GLY A 457 -18.51 -35.02 1.85
CA GLY A 457 -18.18 -36.39 1.45
C GLY A 457 -17.75 -37.31 2.59
N ARG A 458 -17.37 -36.76 3.75
CA ARG A 458 -16.96 -37.53 4.94
C ARG A 458 -17.95 -37.28 6.06
N LYS A 459 -18.93 -38.19 6.22
CA LYS A 459 -19.92 -38.24 7.33
C LYS A 459 -19.44 -37.46 8.56
N LYS A 460 -20.17 -36.41 8.95
CA LYS A 460 -20.05 -35.48 10.12
C LYS A 460 -19.31 -36.00 11.38
N ARG A 461 -18.10 -36.52 11.24
CA ARG A 461 -17.13 -36.68 12.31
C ARG A 461 -16.29 -35.42 12.25
N LYS A 462 -16.21 -34.70 13.36
CA LYS A 462 -15.21 -33.64 13.54
C LYS A 462 -13.83 -34.28 13.31
N ILE A 463 -13.32 -34.21 12.08
CA ILE A 463 -11.95 -34.67 11.77
C ILE A 463 -11.07 -33.71 12.55
N LYS A 464 -10.52 -34.18 13.68
CA LYS A 464 -9.50 -33.44 14.40
C LYS A 464 -8.30 -33.37 13.47
N CYS A 465 -7.98 -32.17 13.01
CA CYS A 465 -6.78 -31.88 12.25
C CYS A 465 -5.59 -31.88 13.20
N SER A 466 -4.47 -32.49 12.80
CA SER A 466 -3.16 -32.28 13.43
C SER A 466 -2.54 -30.96 12.95
N LEU A 467 -1.54 -30.43 13.68
CA LEU A 467 -0.86 -29.20 13.27
C LEU A 467 -0.08 -29.42 11.97
N LEU A 468 0.50 -30.61 11.80
CA LEU A 468 1.16 -31.00 10.55
C LEU A 468 0.21 -30.95 9.36
N GLU A 469 -0.98 -31.54 9.46
CA GLU A 469 -1.99 -31.50 8.37
C GLU A 469 -2.44 -30.06 8.04
N LEU A 470 -2.53 -29.18 9.05
CA LEU A 470 -2.81 -27.77 8.86
C LEU A 470 -1.67 -27.10 8.06
N HIS A 471 -0.43 -27.31 8.47
CA HIS A 471 0.75 -26.77 7.79
C HIS A 471 0.88 -27.28 6.36
N GLU A 472 0.72 -28.58 6.13
CA GLU A 472 0.75 -29.17 4.79
C GLU A 472 -0.31 -28.58 3.86
N THR A 473 -1.49 -28.28 4.41
CA THR A 473 -2.58 -27.61 3.68
C THR A 473 -2.23 -26.15 3.37
N ALA A 474 -1.74 -25.40 4.36
CA ALA A 474 -1.34 -24.01 4.17
C ALA A 474 -0.22 -23.89 3.12
N VAL A 475 0.80 -24.75 3.19
CA VAL A 475 1.90 -24.81 2.20
C VAL A 475 1.34 -25.08 0.80
N ARG A 476 0.47 -26.10 0.64
CA ARG A 476 -0.14 -26.38 -0.68
C ARG A 476 -0.93 -25.20 -1.22
N ASN A 477 -1.74 -24.55 -0.40
CA ASN A 477 -2.54 -23.40 -0.83
C ASN A 477 -1.66 -22.23 -1.26
N ALA A 478 -0.57 -21.94 -0.53
CA ALA A 478 0.39 -20.92 -0.91
C ALA A 478 1.09 -21.25 -2.24
N LEU A 479 1.48 -22.51 -2.45
CA LEU A 479 2.10 -22.93 -3.71
C LEU A 479 1.11 -22.90 -4.90
N GLN A 480 -0.18 -23.11 -4.65
CA GLN A 480 -1.24 -22.97 -5.67
C GLN A 480 -1.59 -21.50 -5.96
N SER A 481 -1.26 -20.58 -5.04
CA SER A 481 -1.48 -19.16 -5.22
C SER A 481 -0.60 -18.60 -6.34
N LYS A 482 -1.23 -18.22 -7.45
CA LYS A 482 -0.53 -17.66 -8.62
C LYS A 482 0.20 -16.36 -8.27
N ASN A 483 -0.48 -15.45 -7.58
CA ASN A 483 0.07 -14.16 -7.18
C ASN A 483 0.86 -14.19 -5.86
N GLY A 484 0.74 -15.25 -5.04
CA GLY A 484 1.43 -15.31 -3.75
C GLY A 484 0.73 -14.57 -2.60
N HIS A 485 -0.56 -14.26 -2.73
CA HIS A 485 -1.35 -13.57 -1.68
C HIS A 485 -1.48 -14.35 -0.34
N LEU A 486 -0.95 -15.57 -0.26
CA LEU A 486 -0.93 -16.39 0.96
C LEU A 486 0.50 -16.59 1.50
N ASP A 487 1.51 -16.00 0.86
CA ASP A 487 2.91 -16.23 1.19
C ASP A 487 3.25 -15.71 2.58
N LEU A 488 2.83 -14.47 2.91
CA LEU A 488 3.11 -13.89 4.21
C LEU A 488 2.26 -14.52 5.31
N LEU A 489 1.00 -14.85 5.00
CA LEU A 489 0.14 -15.64 5.90
C LEU A 489 0.81 -16.96 6.27
N LEU A 490 1.40 -17.67 5.29
CA LEU A 490 2.11 -18.92 5.53
C LEU A 490 3.31 -18.70 6.47
N ARG A 491 4.14 -17.69 6.22
CA ARG A 491 5.28 -17.34 7.08
C ARG A 491 4.84 -17.05 8.51
N PHE A 492 3.79 -16.26 8.68
CA PHE A 492 3.23 -15.97 9.99
C PHE A 492 2.69 -17.21 10.69
N LEU A 493 2.00 -18.09 9.98
CA LEU A 493 1.49 -19.35 10.54
C LEU A 493 2.63 -20.25 11.03
N MET A 494 3.75 -20.31 10.30
CA MET A 494 4.96 -21.01 10.73
C MET A 494 5.54 -20.40 12.00
N GLY A 495 5.73 -19.09 12.04
CA GLY A 495 6.24 -18.42 13.22
C GLY A 495 5.32 -18.55 14.44
N LEU A 496 3.99 -18.47 14.27
CA LEU A 496 3.00 -18.63 15.34
C LEU A 496 3.02 -20.06 15.94
N SER A 497 3.46 -21.04 15.16
CA SER A 497 3.56 -22.43 15.59
C SER A 497 4.78 -22.71 16.47
N LEU A 498 5.73 -21.77 16.56
CA LEU A 498 6.83 -21.86 17.50
C LEU A 498 6.40 -21.59 18.94
N ARG A 499 6.90 -22.44 19.85
CA ARG A 499 6.65 -22.32 21.29
C ARG A 499 7.02 -20.94 21.85
N SER A 500 8.17 -20.38 21.47
CA SER A 500 8.60 -19.06 21.96
C SER A 500 7.63 -17.94 21.58
N ASN A 501 7.02 -18.03 20.39
CA ASN A 501 6.04 -17.05 19.93
C ASN A 501 4.67 -17.26 20.59
N GLN A 502 4.30 -18.51 20.90
CA GLN A 502 3.09 -18.83 21.67
C GLN A 502 3.20 -18.33 23.12
N GLU A 503 4.37 -18.44 23.73
CA GLU A 503 4.65 -17.91 25.07
C GLU A 503 4.45 -16.38 25.11
N ASN A 504 4.92 -15.65 24.10
CA ASN A 504 4.65 -14.22 23.96
C ASN A 504 3.17 -13.94 23.70
N LEU A 505 2.50 -14.77 22.89
CA LEU A 505 1.09 -14.62 22.55
C LEU A 505 0.16 -14.87 23.76
N MET A 506 0.60 -15.63 24.77
CA MET A 506 -0.16 -15.82 26.02
C MET A 506 -0.38 -14.52 26.80
N GLU A 507 0.52 -13.53 26.68
CA GLU A 507 0.30 -12.20 27.27
C GLU A 507 -0.94 -11.52 26.63
N LEU A 508 -1.14 -11.78 25.33
CA LEU A 508 -2.27 -11.29 24.56
C LEU A 508 -3.55 -12.10 24.81
N LEU A 509 -3.41 -13.43 24.87
CA LEU A 509 -4.47 -14.44 24.86
C LEU A 509 -4.25 -15.45 26.00
N PRO A 510 -4.64 -15.14 27.24
CA PRO A 510 -4.36 -15.99 28.41
C PRO A 510 -5.01 -17.37 28.36
N THR A 511 -6.04 -17.56 27.54
CA THR A 511 -6.74 -18.83 27.34
C THR A 511 -6.00 -19.80 26.42
N LEU A 512 -4.95 -19.33 25.74
CA LEU A 512 -4.17 -20.09 24.77
C LEU A 512 -3.45 -21.27 25.46
N LYS A 513 -3.53 -22.45 24.85
CA LYS A 513 -2.77 -23.63 25.29
C LYS A 513 -1.52 -23.77 24.41
N ILE A 514 -0.34 -23.70 25.01
CA ILE A 514 0.92 -23.96 24.30
C ILE A 514 0.88 -25.37 23.72
N THR A 515 1.23 -25.49 22.46
CA THR A 515 1.42 -26.76 21.78
C THR A 515 2.90 -27.10 21.76
N SER A 516 3.26 -28.29 22.24
CA SER A 516 4.62 -28.81 22.25
C SER A 516 4.93 -29.72 21.05
N GLU A 517 4.20 -29.56 19.94
CA GLU A 517 4.39 -30.39 18.74
C GLU A 517 5.76 -30.09 18.12
N ASN A 518 6.46 -31.15 17.69
CA ASN A 518 7.76 -31.03 17.07
C ASN A 518 7.62 -30.47 15.65
N MET A 519 8.31 -29.37 15.37
CA MET A 519 8.30 -28.69 14.07
C MET A 519 9.20 -29.36 13.02
N GLU A 520 10.03 -30.34 13.38
CA GLU A 520 10.92 -31.05 12.45
C GLU A 520 10.16 -31.66 11.28
N ARG A 521 9.02 -32.34 11.53
CA ARG A 521 8.21 -32.92 10.46
C ARG A 521 7.65 -31.86 9.50
N THR A 522 7.26 -30.70 10.04
CA THR A 522 6.81 -29.57 9.22
C THR A 522 7.97 -29.04 8.38
N ALA A 523 9.16 -28.88 9.00
CA ALA A 523 10.36 -28.42 8.30
C ALA A 523 10.78 -29.40 7.20
N ASP A 524 10.75 -30.70 7.45
CA ASP A 524 11.10 -31.73 6.45
C ASP A 524 10.11 -31.76 5.29
N TYR A 525 8.81 -31.59 5.58
CA TYR A 525 7.83 -31.41 4.52
C TYR A 525 8.11 -30.16 3.69
N ILE A 526 8.41 -29.01 4.31
CA ILE A 526 8.76 -27.79 3.57
C ILE A 526 10.02 -28.00 2.71
N LYS A 527 11.08 -28.64 3.24
CA LYS A 527 12.29 -28.97 2.48
C LYS A 527 11.99 -29.87 1.28
N MET A 528 11.14 -30.87 1.45
CA MET A 528 10.68 -31.71 0.34
C MET A 528 9.95 -30.88 -0.72
N ARG A 529 9.05 -29.98 -0.31
CA ARG A 529 8.33 -29.10 -1.24
C ARG A 529 9.24 -28.10 -1.95
N ILE A 530 10.33 -27.65 -1.32
CA ILE A 530 11.36 -26.82 -1.97
C ILE A 530 12.04 -27.57 -3.12
N VAL A 531 12.34 -28.87 -2.94
CA VAL A 531 12.97 -29.70 -3.98
C VAL A 531 12.05 -29.89 -5.19
N ASP A 532 10.75 -30.02 -4.94
CA ASP A 532 9.74 -30.23 -5.99
C ASP A 532 9.30 -28.94 -6.71
N GLU A 533 9.65 -27.76 -6.19
CA GLU A 533 9.11 -26.48 -6.67
C GLU A 533 9.97 -25.87 -7.79
N GLU A 534 9.32 -25.53 -8.89
CA GLU A 534 9.98 -24.98 -10.08
C GLU A 534 10.04 -23.45 -10.05
N SER A 535 9.15 -22.78 -9.31
CA SER A 535 9.16 -21.32 -9.17
C SER A 535 10.15 -20.88 -8.10
N ALA A 536 11.17 -20.12 -8.51
CA ALA A 536 12.19 -19.59 -7.61
C ALA A 536 11.56 -18.71 -6.50
N GLU A 537 10.52 -17.94 -6.84
CA GLU A 537 9.80 -17.05 -5.95
C GLU A 537 9.08 -17.82 -4.84
N LYS A 538 8.43 -18.94 -5.19
CA LYS A 538 7.77 -19.82 -4.22
C LYS A 538 8.79 -20.54 -3.35
N SER A 539 9.90 -21.01 -3.93
CA SER A 539 10.99 -21.64 -3.18
C SER A 539 11.63 -20.67 -2.18
N ILE A 540 11.86 -19.41 -2.56
CA ILE A 540 12.32 -18.35 -1.66
C ILE A 540 11.34 -18.14 -0.51
N ASN A 541 10.04 -18.09 -0.79
CA ASN A 541 9.02 -18.01 0.26
C ASN A 541 9.09 -19.18 1.25
N LEU A 542 9.33 -20.40 0.76
CA LEU A 542 9.51 -21.58 1.63
C LEU A 542 10.80 -21.53 2.45
N PHE A 543 11.90 -20.96 1.93
CA PHE A 543 13.11 -20.69 2.73
C PHE A 543 12.82 -19.70 3.86
N TYR A 544 12.05 -18.63 3.59
CA TYR A 544 11.60 -17.72 4.65
C TYR A 544 10.69 -18.42 5.68
N CYS A 545 9.86 -19.38 5.27
CA CYS A 545 9.08 -20.20 6.19
C CYS A 545 9.97 -21.02 7.13
N LEU A 546 11.05 -21.63 6.63
CA LEU A 546 12.05 -22.31 7.45
C LEU A 546 12.79 -21.36 8.40
N SER A 547 13.05 -20.12 7.96
CA SER A 547 13.63 -19.07 8.80
C SER A 547 12.68 -18.66 9.93
N GLU A 548 11.37 -18.50 9.67
CA GLU A 548 10.37 -18.21 10.72
C GLU A 548 10.21 -19.38 11.70
N LEU A 549 10.43 -20.62 11.26
CA LEU A 549 10.51 -21.80 12.13
C LEU A 549 11.83 -21.89 12.93
N LYS A 550 12.78 -20.96 12.74
CA LYS A 550 14.12 -21.01 13.33
C LYS A 550 14.77 -22.39 13.15
N ASN A 551 14.64 -22.96 11.95
CA ASN A 551 15.15 -24.31 11.69
C ASN A 551 16.69 -24.32 11.68
N ASP A 552 17.31 -25.00 12.65
CA ASP A 552 18.78 -25.06 12.80
C ASP A 552 19.50 -25.67 11.59
N SER A 553 18.82 -26.56 10.85
CA SER A 553 19.38 -27.19 9.65
C SER A 553 19.30 -26.32 8.38
N LEU A 554 18.67 -25.14 8.42
CA LEU A 554 18.45 -24.30 7.26
C LEU A 554 19.77 -23.96 6.55
N GLN A 555 20.78 -23.51 7.29
CA GLN A 555 22.07 -23.15 6.72
C GLN A 555 22.77 -24.35 6.06
N THR A 556 22.79 -25.50 6.74
CA THR A 556 23.34 -26.74 6.20
C THR A 556 22.62 -27.19 4.93
N GLU A 557 21.28 -27.06 4.91
CA GLU A 557 20.45 -27.46 3.78
C GLU A 557 20.65 -26.56 2.57
N ILE A 558 20.76 -25.25 2.80
CA ILE A 558 21.12 -24.29 1.76
C ILE A 558 22.51 -24.59 1.19
N GLN A 559 23.51 -24.84 2.04
CA GLN A 559 24.85 -25.22 1.59
C GLN A 559 24.84 -26.53 0.79
N ARG A 560 24.01 -27.51 1.19
CA ARG A 560 23.81 -28.75 0.45
C ARG A 560 23.18 -28.50 -0.91
N PHE A 561 22.20 -27.61 -1.00
CA PHE A 561 21.62 -27.20 -2.28
C PHE A 561 22.67 -26.54 -3.17
N LEU A 562 23.43 -25.57 -2.67
CA LEU A 562 24.49 -24.91 -3.44
C LEU A 562 25.58 -25.90 -3.92
N SER A 563 25.95 -26.87 -3.08
CA SER A 563 26.99 -27.86 -3.37
C SER A 563 26.59 -28.88 -4.44
N LYS A 564 25.29 -29.20 -4.57
CA LYS A 564 24.78 -30.13 -5.60
C LYS A 564 24.80 -29.53 -7.02
N GLY A 565 25.10 -28.24 -7.16
CA GLY A 565 25.08 -27.50 -8.43
C GLY A 565 26.41 -27.44 -9.15
N GLY A 566 27.46 -28.04 -8.61
CA GLY A 566 28.78 -28.01 -9.21
C GLY A 566 28.95 -29.05 -10.32
N THR A 567 29.13 -28.61 -11.58
CA THR A 567 30.28 -28.95 -12.46
C THR A 567 30.04 -28.87 -13.98
N SER A 568 28.84 -28.57 -14.51
CA SER A 568 28.66 -28.45 -15.97
C SER A 568 28.05 -27.12 -16.38
N ALA A 569 28.49 -26.60 -17.53
CA ALA A 569 28.00 -25.38 -18.19
C ALA A 569 26.54 -25.49 -18.70
N LYS A 570 25.67 -26.18 -17.96
CA LYS A 570 24.22 -26.22 -18.15
C LYS A 570 23.57 -25.32 -17.12
N ARG A 571 22.53 -24.59 -17.56
CA ARG A 571 21.68 -23.71 -16.74
C ARG A 571 21.54 -24.21 -15.30
N ILE A 572 21.92 -23.36 -14.35
CA ILE A 572 21.65 -23.55 -12.91
C ILE A 572 20.14 -23.82 -12.74
N SER A 573 19.77 -24.87 -11.99
CA SER A 573 18.34 -25.20 -11.79
C SER A 573 17.66 -24.13 -10.94
N SER A 574 16.34 -23.95 -11.06
CA SER A 574 15.55 -23.02 -10.23
C SER A 574 15.79 -23.18 -8.72
N LEU A 575 15.94 -24.41 -8.23
CA LEU A 575 16.28 -24.69 -6.83
C LEU A 575 17.62 -24.05 -6.40
N HIS A 576 18.70 -24.31 -7.13
CA HIS A 576 20.01 -23.69 -6.88
C HIS A 576 19.95 -22.16 -6.93
N TRP A 577 19.22 -21.60 -7.90
CA TRP A 577 19.01 -20.16 -8.00
C TRP A 577 18.29 -19.59 -6.80
N SER A 578 17.16 -20.20 -6.40
CA SER A 578 16.40 -19.76 -5.22
C SER A 578 17.20 -19.85 -3.92
N ALA A 579 18.00 -20.90 -3.75
CA ALA A 579 18.88 -21.08 -2.62
C ALA A 579 20.00 -20.02 -2.60
N LEU A 580 20.66 -19.79 -3.75
CA LEU A 580 21.72 -18.78 -3.88
C LEU A 580 21.18 -17.38 -3.65
N LEU A 581 20.05 -17.05 -4.28
CA LEU A 581 19.39 -15.76 -4.12
C LEU A 581 18.99 -15.55 -2.66
N PHE A 582 18.43 -16.57 -2.00
CA PHE A 582 18.13 -16.48 -0.57
C PHE A 582 19.39 -16.21 0.27
N VAL A 583 20.51 -16.91 0.06
CA VAL A 583 21.77 -16.63 0.81
C VAL A 583 22.26 -15.21 0.58
N LEU A 584 22.37 -14.80 -0.68
CA LEU A 584 22.88 -13.49 -1.03
C LEU A 584 21.98 -12.38 -0.48
N MET A 585 20.66 -12.58 -0.55
CA MET A 585 19.68 -11.65 0.00
C MET A 585 19.65 -11.66 1.52
N THR A 586 20.08 -12.73 2.19
CA THR A 586 20.08 -12.86 3.67
C THR A 586 21.44 -12.56 4.33
N SER A 587 22.50 -12.35 3.54
CA SER A 587 23.89 -12.13 4.01
C SER A 587 24.22 -10.66 4.28
N ASP A 588 24.79 -10.37 5.45
CA ASP A 588 25.32 -9.04 5.82
C ASP A 588 26.51 -8.61 4.95
N GLU A 589 27.37 -9.56 4.56
CA GLU A 589 28.54 -9.30 3.73
C GLU A 589 28.13 -8.83 2.33
N THR A 590 27.13 -9.52 1.76
CA THR A 590 26.60 -9.19 0.44
C THR A 590 25.94 -7.82 0.43
N GLN A 591 25.30 -7.41 1.54
CA GLN A 591 24.71 -6.08 1.67
C GLN A 591 25.72 -4.94 1.52
N GLU A 592 26.93 -5.08 2.06
CA GLU A 592 27.97 -4.06 1.91
C GLU A 592 28.67 -4.14 0.55
N MET A 593 29.02 -5.36 0.12
CA MET A 593 29.73 -5.58 -1.14
C MET A 593 29.27 -6.85 -1.84
N PHE A 594 28.82 -6.72 -3.09
CA PHE A 594 28.54 -7.87 -3.95
C PHE A 594 29.57 -7.95 -5.08
N GLU A 595 30.36 -9.00 -5.06
CA GLU A 595 31.32 -9.32 -6.12
C GLU A 595 30.64 -10.13 -7.21
N MET A 596 30.17 -9.47 -8.28
CA MET A 596 29.45 -10.12 -9.36
C MET A 596 30.29 -11.20 -10.05
N GLN A 597 31.61 -10.98 -10.12
CA GLN A 597 32.61 -11.90 -10.68
C GLN A 597 32.60 -13.32 -10.06
N LYS A 598 32.10 -13.46 -8.82
CA LYS A 598 32.04 -14.76 -8.13
C LYS A 598 30.89 -15.63 -8.63
N TYR A 599 29.86 -15.05 -9.23
CA TYR A 599 28.58 -15.73 -9.48
C TYR A 599 28.06 -15.60 -10.92
N GLY A 600 28.27 -14.47 -11.59
CA GLY A 600 27.80 -14.24 -12.97
C GLY A 600 28.91 -14.45 -13.99
N ARG A 601 28.63 -15.21 -15.06
CA ARG A 601 29.55 -15.40 -16.21
C ARG A 601 28.96 -14.96 -17.55
N SER A 602 27.71 -14.48 -17.55
CA SER A 602 26.99 -14.01 -18.74
C SER A 602 26.03 -12.87 -18.38
N TYR A 603 25.61 -12.10 -19.38
CA TYR A 603 24.60 -11.03 -19.22
C TYR A 603 23.25 -11.56 -18.69
N GLU A 604 22.85 -12.77 -19.11
CA GLU A 604 21.61 -13.43 -18.66
C GLU A 604 21.67 -13.85 -17.19
N ASP A 605 22.85 -14.23 -16.67
CA ASP A 605 23.04 -14.51 -15.25
C ASP A 605 23.02 -13.22 -14.42
N LEU A 606 23.56 -12.11 -14.96
CA LEU A 606 23.57 -10.80 -14.29
C LEU A 606 22.16 -10.23 -14.11
N ILE A 607 21.27 -10.42 -15.09
CA ILE A 607 19.85 -10.05 -14.95
C ILE A 607 19.20 -10.76 -13.76
N GLN A 608 19.56 -12.02 -13.50
CA GLN A 608 19.02 -12.79 -12.38
C GLN A 608 19.56 -12.33 -11.01
N PHE A 609 20.72 -11.66 -10.98
CA PHE A 609 21.28 -11.06 -9.77
C PHE A 609 20.88 -9.60 -9.54
N LEU A 610 20.09 -8.99 -10.44
CA LEU A 610 19.53 -7.65 -10.22
C LEU A 610 18.90 -7.44 -8.84
N PRO A 611 18.17 -8.42 -8.24
CA PRO A 611 17.63 -8.23 -6.90
C PRO A 611 18.76 -7.99 -5.90
N VAL A 612 19.80 -8.85 -5.91
CA VAL A 612 20.96 -8.74 -5.01
C VAL A 612 21.69 -7.41 -5.21
N ILE A 613 21.98 -7.06 -6.46
CA ILE A 613 22.75 -5.86 -6.83
C ILE A 613 22.05 -4.59 -6.31
N LYS A 614 20.72 -4.51 -6.45
CA LYS A 614 19.95 -3.36 -5.96
C LYS A 614 19.93 -3.22 -4.45
N TYR A 615 20.13 -4.31 -3.72
CA TYR A 615 20.16 -4.32 -2.26
C TYR A 615 21.56 -4.25 -1.66
N THR A 616 22.57 -4.13 -2.52
CA THR A 616 23.97 -4.00 -2.16
C THR A 616 24.40 -2.54 -2.25
N ARG A 617 25.20 -2.07 -1.29
CA ARG A 617 25.78 -0.72 -1.31
C ARG A 617 26.82 -0.52 -2.41
N ARG A 618 27.66 -1.53 -2.66
CA ARG A 618 28.72 -1.50 -3.68
C ARG A 618 28.77 -2.81 -4.44
N ALA A 619 28.56 -2.78 -5.76
CA ALA A 619 28.72 -3.96 -6.59
C ALA A 619 29.97 -3.84 -7.45
N LEU A 620 30.84 -4.85 -7.40
CA LEU A 620 32.04 -4.94 -8.24
C LEU A 620 31.70 -5.71 -9.51
N ALA A 621 31.68 -4.99 -10.64
CA ALA A 621 31.50 -5.55 -11.98
C ALA A 621 32.86 -5.66 -12.70
N THR A 622 32.96 -6.60 -13.63
CA THR A 622 34.06 -6.67 -14.61
C THR A 622 33.67 -5.88 -15.85
N GLU A 623 34.64 -5.30 -16.56
CA GLU A 623 34.43 -4.93 -17.97
C GLU A 623 34.08 -6.23 -18.71
N LEU A 624 32.84 -6.34 -19.19
CA LEU A 624 32.35 -7.47 -19.96
C LEU A 624 32.76 -7.35 -21.42
#